data_AF-A0A9P8N8U1-F1
#
_entry.id   AF-A0A9P8N8U1-F1
#
_cell.length_a   1.000
_cell.length_b   1.000
_cell.length_c   1.000
_cell.angle_alpha   90.00
_cell.angle_beta   90.00
_cell.angle_gamma   90.00
#
_symmetry.space_group_name_H-M   'P 1'
#
loop_
_entity.id
_entity.type
_entity.pdbx_description
1 polymer ?
#
loop_
_entity_poly.entity_id
_entity_poly.type
_entity_poly.pdbx_seq_one_letter_code
_entity_poly.pdbx_strand_id
1 'polypeptide(L)'
;MLDRFEDIGCAAEGTCLWLLQHKSYRRWTDCDRGLLWIKGKPGSGKSTLLRYAYDKMKSNIRKEDLILNFFFHGRGADLQKTPLGLIRSLLHQVLEQVPGALQDLVAKHKQRCDSVGKEGDKWHWHANELQRFFRSSLPTVLKSHHVWLFVDALDECGEEGAVDLVQEFESLLQGLPTGLQFHICFTCRHYPILALNCELKICVEDRNKSDISTYVEARLAKFDAPTRSAISNLVTTRASGIFMWAHLVVKRVLKLEREGEGFKRIEEAVYAIPQGLDELYRNLVGSMNDRLASLKLIQWICFATRPLSLDELRWAMAADADCPHKSLHQCQSAADYAKDSGMMERKVKTLSCGLAEVVESSNAQVVQFIHQSVKDFFVDKGLSALDGNLRTIETETGVAHYRMSRTCIRYLAMEEVAQSIASNHHLEAEFPLLRYATMSWIAHAKHSEAKVSQENLLDDFHWPLEDVVRTWNVHRRTPLLYAAERGHETVVQELLLKKADVNVQDIIGATALHWAAPRGHKTIWGYAISLGN
;
A
#
# COMPACT_ATOMS: atom_id res chain seq x y z
N MET A 1 -9.67 -7.05 -7.43
CA MET A 1 -8.78 -6.29 -6.51
C MET A 1 -8.77 -7.10 -5.23
N LEU A 2 -7.59 -7.49 -4.73
CA LEU A 2 -7.54 -8.19 -3.43
C LEU A 2 -8.05 -7.22 -2.37
N ASP A 3 -9.07 -7.64 -1.64
CA ASP A 3 -9.64 -6.83 -0.59
C ASP A 3 -8.72 -6.93 0.63
N ARG A 4 -8.24 -5.78 1.16
CA ARG A 4 -7.45 -5.76 2.41
C ARG A 4 -8.21 -6.46 3.52
N PHE A 5 -9.54 -6.45 3.47
CA PHE A 5 -10.38 -7.20 4.40
C PHE A 5 -9.88 -8.62 4.61
N GLU A 6 -9.56 -9.36 3.54
CA GLU A 6 -9.14 -10.77 3.62
C GLU A 6 -7.76 -10.94 4.28
N ASP A 7 -6.85 -9.98 4.08
CA ASP A 7 -5.49 -9.99 4.63
C ASP A 7 -5.44 -9.69 6.15
N ILE A 8 -6.50 -9.11 6.71
CA ILE A 8 -6.55 -8.78 8.14
C ILE A 8 -6.78 -10.07 8.93
N GLY A 9 -5.76 -10.63 9.57
CA GLY A 9 -5.93 -11.84 10.38
C GLY A 9 -7.10 -11.75 11.38
N CYS A 10 -7.82 -12.85 11.54
CA CYS A 10 -8.91 -12.96 12.52
C CYS A 10 -8.43 -12.59 13.93
N ALA A 11 -9.34 -12.03 14.73
CA ALA A 11 -9.08 -11.81 16.15
C ALA A 11 -8.64 -13.13 16.80
N ALA A 12 -7.63 -13.07 17.66
CA ALA A 12 -7.21 -14.23 18.43
C ALA A 12 -8.38 -14.71 19.31
N GLU A 13 -8.47 -16.02 19.53
CA GLU A 13 -9.54 -16.58 20.35
C GLU A 13 -9.59 -15.90 21.73
N GLY A 14 -10.80 -15.50 22.15
CA GLY A 14 -11.01 -14.79 23.42
C GLY A 14 -10.68 -13.29 23.41
N THR A 15 -10.33 -12.69 22.27
CA THR A 15 -10.05 -11.24 22.15
C THR A 15 -11.22 -10.46 21.53
N CYS A 16 -11.21 -9.13 21.68
CA CYS A 16 -12.20 -8.18 21.14
C CYS A 16 -13.63 -8.30 21.73
N LEU A 17 -13.88 -9.26 22.63
CA LEU A 17 -15.20 -9.53 23.21
C LEU A 17 -15.81 -8.32 23.94
N TRP A 18 -14.95 -7.45 24.49
CA TRP A 18 -15.35 -6.26 25.23
C TRP A 18 -16.08 -5.23 24.37
N LEU A 19 -15.93 -5.27 23.03
CA LEU A 19 -16.54 -4.29 22.11
C LEU A 19 -18.07 -4.28 22.24
N LEU A 20 -18.69 -5.46 22.27
CA LEU A 20 -20.14 -5.64 22.34
C LEU A 20 -20.73 -5.13 23.68
N GLN A 21 -19.87 -4.93 24.68
CA GLN A 21 -20.24 -4.37 25.99
C GLN A 21 -19.88 -2.89 26.12
N HIS A 22 -19.20 -2.31 25.12
CA HIS A 22 -18.76 -0.93 25.17
C HIS A 22 -19.95 0.04 25.06
N LYS A 23 -20.03 1.02 25.96
CA LYS A 23 -21.14 1.99 26.02
C LYS A 23 -21.35 2.71 24.69
N SER A 24 -20.30 3.25 24.08
CA SER A 24 -20.40 3.94 22.77
C SER A 24 -20.83 3.01 21.65
N TYR A 25 -20.41 1.74 21.66
CA TYR A 25 -20.79 0.76 20.63
C TYR A 25 -22.27 0.43 20.74
N ARG A 26 -22.78 0.16 21.95
CA ARG A 26 -24.21 -0.09 22.18
C ARG A 26 -25.06 1.12 21.82
N ARG A 27 -24.68 2.32 22.28
CA ARG A 27 -25.40 3.55 21.93
C ARG A 27 -25.44 3.77 20.41
N TRP A 28 -24.37 3.41 19.70
CA TRP A 28 -24.33 3.46 18.24
C TRP A 28 -25.26 2.42 17.60
N THR A 29 -25.28 1.17 18.08
CA THR A 29 -26.19 0.14 17.52
C THR A 29 -27.67 0.42 17.83
N ASP A 30 -27.95 1.11 18.94
CA ASP A 30 -29.32 1.36 19.41
C ASP A 30 -29.94 2.64 18.80
N CYS A 31 -29.14 3.54 18.23
CA CYS A 31 -29.65 4.74 17.57
C CYS A 31 -30.14 4.43 16.15
N ASP A 32 -31.05 5.21 15.59
CA ASP A 32 -31.48 5.03 14.19
C ASP A 32 -30.32 5.31 13.22
N ARG A 33 -29.53 6.34 13.50
CA ARG A 33 -28.42 6.75 12.65
C ARG A 33 -27.28 7.33 13.49
N GLY A 34 -26.06 7.05 13.08
CA GLY A 34 -24.90 7.57 13.79
C GLY A 34 -23.56 7.18 13.21
N LEU A 35 -22.55 7.96 13.57
CA LEU A 35 -21.16 7.74 13.23
C LEU A 35 -20.37 7.35 14.48
N LEU A 36 -19.81 6.15 14.49
CA LEU A 36 -18.92 5.63 15.53
C LEU A 36 -17.46 5.74 15.08
N TRP A 37 -16.62 6.25 15.98
CA TRP A 37 -15.18 6.31 15.78
C TRP A 37 -14.43 5.31 16.63
N ILE A 38 -13.62 4.46 16.01
CA ILE A 38 -12.64 3.60 16.66
C ILE A 38 -11.25 4.18 16.40
N LYS A 39 -10.72 4.91 17.39
CA LYS A 39 -9.41 5.56 17.31
C LYS A 39 -8.35 4.76 18.06
N GLY A 40 -7.09 5.00 17.71
CA GLY A 40 -5.98 4.48 18.48
C GLY A 40 -4.61 4.53 17.83
N LYS A 41 -3.59 4.22 18.62
CA LYS A 41 -2.18 4.20 18.21
C LYS A 41 -1.93 3.29 16.99
N PRO A 42 -0.90 3.55 16.16
CA PRO A 42 -0.46 2.60 15.14
C PRO A 42 -0.20 1.21 15.76
N GLY A 43 -0.76 0.16 15.15
CA GLY A 43 -0.58 -1.21 15.65
C GLY A 43 -1.35 -1.56 16.93
N SER A 44 -2.34 -0.76 17.36
CA SER A 44 -3.17 -1.07 18.55
C SER A 44 -4.24 -2.16 18.32
N GLY A 45 -4.48 -2.57 17.07
CA GLY A 45 -5.47 -3.60 16.72
C GLY A 45 -6.82 -3.09 16.20
N LYS A 46 -6.89 -1.82 15.75
CA LYS A 46 -8.13 -1.21 15.21
C LYS A 46 -8.77 -2.02 14.07
N SER A 47 -7.98 -2.38 13.05
CA SER A 47 -8.47 -3.13 11.89
C SER A 47 -9.03 -4.50 12.28
N THR A 48 -8.37 -5.19 13.22
CA THR A 48 -8.84 -6.45 13.78
C THR A 48 -10.13 -6.27 14.57
N LEU A 49 -10.26 -5.18 15.34
CA LEU A 49 -11.47 -4.86 16.09
C LEU A 49 -12.65 -4.51 15.17
N LEU A 50 -12.42 -3.79 14.08
CA LEU A 50 -13.44 -3.48 13.08
C LEU A 50 -13.88 -4.73 12.32
N ARG A 51 -12.92 -5.59 11.92
CA ARG A 51 -13.23 -6.90 11.30
C ARG A 51 -14.08 -7.74 12.25
N TYR A 52 -13.73 -7.80 13.54
CA TYR A 52 -14.55 -8.48 14.54
C TYR A 52 -15.98 -7.91 14.62
N ALA A 53 -16.15 -6.59 14.61
CA ALA A 53 -17.46 -5.94 14.61
C ALA A 53 -18.28 -6.31 13.35
N TYR A 54 -17.63 -6.26 12.19
CA TYR A 54 -18.22 -6.63 10.91
C TYR A 54 -18.66 -8.11 10.90
N ASP A 55 -17.79 -9.03 11.30
CA ASP A 55 -18.07 -10.47 11.33
C ASP A 55 -19.26 -10.78 12.26
N LYS A 56 -19.35 -10.09 13.41
CA LYS A 56 -20.50 -10.23 14.34
C LYS A 56 -21.81 -9.72 13.74
N MET A 57 -21.78 -8.62 13.00
CA MET A 57 -22.97 -8.10 12.31
C MET A 57 -23.38 -9.02 11.17
N LYS A 58 -22.41 -9.46 10.35
CA LYS A 58 -22.65 -10.40 9.25
C LYS A 58 -23.23 -11.73 9.73
N SER A 59 -22.79 -12.23 10.89
CA SER A 59 -23.35 -13.46 11.48
C SER A 59 -24.80 -13.34 11.96
N ASN A 60 -25.27 -12.12 12.22
CA ASN A 60 -26.64 -11.83 12.72
C ASN A 60 -27.44 -10.99 11.73
N ILE A 61 -27.10 -11.06 10.43
CA ILE A 61 -27.67 -10.21 9.40
C ILE A 61 -29.17 -10.49 9.24
N ARG A 62 -29.99 -9.44 9.24
CA ARG A 62 -31.41 -9.53 8.91
C ARG A 62 -31.60 -9.42 7.41
N LYS A 63 -32.77 -9.82 6.91
CA LYS A 63 -33.08 -9.73 5.48
C LYS A 63 -33.06 -8.28 4.98
N GLU A 64 -33.39 -7.35 5.86
CA GLU A 64 -33.44 -5.92 5.60
C GLU A 64 -32.07 -5.24 5.80
N ASP A 65 -31.02 -5.93 6.25
CA ASP A 65 -29.73 -5.31 6.50
C ASP A 65 -28.84 -5.34 5.25
N LEU A 66 -28.32 -4.16 4.86
CA LEU A 66 -27.30 -3.99 3.84
C LEU A 66 -25.98 -3.63 4.51
N ILE A 67 -25.01 -4.55 4.49
CA ILE A 67 -23.68 -4.30 5.05
C ILE A 67 -22.73 -3.89 3.92
N LEU A 68 -22.20 -2.68 4.02
CA LEU A 68 -21.18 -2.13 3.14
C LEU A 68 -19.86 -2.03 3.89
N ASN A 69 -18.76 -2.25 3.17
CA ASN A 69 -17.45 -2.10 3.79
C ASN A 69 -16.38 -1.63 2.82
N PHE A 70 -15.36 -0.96 3.35
CA PHE A 70 -14.16 -0.61 2.61
C PHE A 70 -12.96 -0.53 3.54
N PHE A 71 -11.90 -1.26 3.21
CA PHE A 71 -10.67 -1.26 3.98
C PHE A 71 -9.59 -0.57 3.15
N PHE A 72 -9.26 0.69 3.51
CA PHE A 72 -8.15 1.40 2.85
C PHE A 72 -6.88 0.56 2.92
N HIS A 73 -5.93 0.63 2.00
CA HIS A 73 -4.70 -0.15 2.09
C HIS A 73 -3.47 0.64 1.66
N GLY A 74 -2.77 1.22 2.63
CA GLY A 74 -1.57 2.05 2.44
C GLY A 74 -0.41 1.33 1.75
N ARG A 75 -0.41 -0.01 1.74
CA ARG A 75 0.53 -0.83 0.97
C ARG A 75 -0.06 -1.38 -0.35
N GLY A 76 -1.36 -1.21 -0.60
CA GLY A 76 -2.06 -1.75 -1.77
C GLY A 76 -1.88 -0.93 -3.06
N ALA A 77 -2.80 -1.12 -4.00
CA ALA A 77 -2.89 -0.34 -5.24
C ALA A 77 -3.54 1.05 -5.01
N ASP A 78 -3.44 1.95 -6.00
CA ASP A 78 -3.90 3.35 -5.89
C ASP A 78 -5.37 3.49 -5.47
N LEU A 79 -6.27 2.71 -6.06
CA LEU A 79 -7.69 2.75 -5.69
C LEU A 79 -7.92 2.32 -4.24
N GLN A 80 -7.08 1.45 -3.69
CA GLN A 80 -7.23 1.03 -2.29
C GLN A 80 -6.83 2.13 -1.30
N LYS A 81 -6.22 3.22 -1.77
CA LYS A 81 -5.71 4.33 -0.95
C LYS A 81 -6.48 5.63 -1.15
N THR A 82 -7.53 5.64 -1.96
CA THR A 82 -8.14 6.91 -2.41
C THR A 82 -9.64 6.96 -2.12
N PRO A 83 -10.19 8.16 -1.85
CA PRO A 83 -11.64 8.36 -1.75
C PRO A 83 -12.40 7.84 -2.98
N LEU A 84 -11.80 7.96 -4.17
CA LEU A 84 -12.35 7.42 -5.41
C LEU A 84 -12.58 5.90 -5.32
N GLY A 85 -11.60 5.15 -4.82
CA GLY A 85 -11.75 3.69 -4.69
C GLY A 85 -12.77 3.28 -3.63
N LEU A 86 -12.87 4.03 -2.52
CA LEU A 86 -13.95 3.85 -1.55
C LEU A 86 -15.31 3.97 -2.23
N ILE A 87 -15.58 5.09 -2.91
CA ILE A 87 -16.87 5.35 -3.52
C ILE A 87 -17.18 4.35 -4.66
N ARG A 88 -16.17 3.97 -5.46
CA ARG A 88 -16.32 2.92 -6.48
C ARG A 88 -16.71 1.58 -5.85
N SER A 89 -16.09 1.20 -4.74
CA SER A 89 -16.42 -0.04 -4.02
C SER A 89 -17.83 0.00 -3.42
N LEU A 90 -18.22 1.11 -2.79
CA LEU A 90 -19.56 1.26 -2.22
C LEU A 90 -20.64 1.17 -3.29
N LEU A 91 -20.47 1.88 -4.41
CA LEU A 91 -21.41 1.80 -5.54
C LEU A 91 -21.50 0.39 -6.12
N HIS A 92 -20.37 -0.31 -6.23
CA HIS A 92 -20.35 -1.69 -6.68
C HIS A 92 -21.15 -2.61 -5.75
N GLN A 93 -20.91 -2.52 -4.44
CA GLN A 93 -21.65 -3.32 -3.44
C GLN A 93 -23.16 -3.00 -3.42
N VAL A 94 -23.53 -1.72 -3.60
CA VAL A 94 -24.94 -1.33 -3.74
C VAL A 94 -25.54 -1.84 -5.05
N LEU A 95 -24.81 -1.82 -6.16
CA LEU A 95 -25.27 -2.40 -7.43
C LEU A 95 -25.53 -3.90 -7.34
N GLU A 96 -24.65 -4.64 -6.66
CA GLU A 96 -24.77 -6.08 -6.49
C GLU A 96 -26.00 -6.47 -5.63
N GLN A 97 -26.31 -5.66 -4.61
CA GLN A 97 -27.33 -6.01 -3.62
C GLN A 97 -28.67 -5.30 -3.85
N VAL A 98 -28.64 -4.06 -4.34
CA VAL A 98 -29.82 -3.20 -4.58
C VAL A 98 -29.71 -2.48 -5.94
N PRO A 99 -29.67 -3.22 -7.07
CA PRO A 99 -29.45 -2.63 -8.40
C PRO A 99 -30.47 -1.55 -8.77
N GLY A 100 -31.71 -1.68 -8.28
CA GLY A 100 -32.78 -0.71 -8.52
C GLY A 100 -32.50 0.69 -7.97
N ALA A 101 -31.61 0.84 -6.98
CA ALA A 101 -31.25 2.14 -6.43
C ALA A 101 -30.26 2.93 -7.30
N LEU A 102 -29.61 2.28 -8.27
CA LEU A 102 -28.53 2.87 -9.08
C LEU A 102 -28.84 2.85 -10.59
N GLN A 103 -30.12 2.90 -10.97
CA GLN A 103 -30.55 2.93 -12.37
C GLN A 103 -29.93 4.12 -13.15
N ASP A 104 -29.84 5.29 -12.53
CA ASP A 104 -29.27 6.49 -13.15
C ASP A 104 -27.78 6.31 -13.47
N LEU A 105 -27.02 5.65 -12.58
CA LEU A 105 -25.62 5.35 -12.78
C LEU A 105 -25.44 4.40 -13.97
N VAL A 106 -26.26 3.34 -14.03
CA VAL A 106 -26.24 2.36 -15.12
C VAL A 106 -26.60 3.02 -16.46
N ALA A 107 -27.63 3.86 -16.47
CA ALA A 107 -28.05 4.60 -17.66
C ALA A 107 -26.94 5.55 -18.15
N LYS A 108 -26.30 6.29 -17.23
CA LYS A 108 -25.20 7.21 -17.56
C LYS A 108 -23.97 6.46 -18.08
N HIS A 109 -23.64 5.33 -17.48
CA HIS A 109 -22.55 4.47 -17.93
C HIS A 109 -22.81 3.99 -19.37
N LYS A 110 -24.01 3.46 -19.64
CA LYS A 110 -24.41 2.98 -20.97
C LYS A 110 -24.33 4.11 -22.01
N GLN A 111 -24.88 5.29 -21.69
CA GLN A 111 -24.81 6.46 -22.55
C GLN A 111 -23.37 6.82 -22.95
N ARG A 112 -22.43 6.81 -21.98
CA ARG A 112 -21.02 7.14 -22.25
C ARG A 112 -20.30 6.05 -23.04
N CYS A 113 -20.60 4.78 -22.75
CA CYS A 113 -20.09 3.67 -23.54
C CYS A 113 -20.51 3.78 -25.02
N ASP A 114 -21.77 4.15 -25.27
CA ASP A 114 -22.30 4.29 -26.62
C ASP A 114 -21.75 5.52 -27.37
N SER A 115 -21.42 6.60 -26.65
CA SER A 115 -20.99 7.88 -27.27
C SER A 115 -19.48 8.11 -27.32
N VAL A 116 -18.73 7.66 -26.31
CA VAL A 116 -17.28 7.93 -26.15
C VAL A 116 -16.46 6.64 -26.27
N GLY A 117 -17.07 5.49 -26.01
CA GLY A 117 -16.40 4.20 -25.95
C GLY A 117 -16.17 3.72 -24.52
N LYS A 118 -15.30 2.72 -24.35
CA LYS A 118 -15.15 1.97 -23.10
C LYS A 118 -14.49 2.80 -21.96
N GLU A 119 -15.02 2.65 -20.74
CA GLU A 119 -14.39 3.17 -19.52
C GLU A 119 -13.04 2.49 -19.27
N GLY A 120 -12.06 3.27 -18.80
CA GLY A 120 -10.69 2.77 -18.60
C GLY A 120 -9.76 3.09 -19.78
N ASP A 121 -10.31 3.26 -20.98
CA ASP A 121 -9.54 3.54 -22.20
C ASP A 121 -9.76 4.97 -22.69
N LYS A 122 -11.03 5.35 -22.91
CA LYS A 122 -11.39 6.64 -23.54
C LYS A 122 -11.85 7.69 -22.53
N TRP A 123 -12.31 7.26 -21.37
CA TRP A 123 -12.78 8.14 -20.29
C TRP A 123 -12.71 7.41 -18.94
N HIS A 124 -12.73 8.19 -17.87
CA HIS A 124 -12.75 7.70 -16.50
C HIS A 124 -13.80 8.45 -15.68
N TRP A 125 -14.33 7.78 -14.66
CA TRP A 125 -15.23 8.41 -13.70
C TRP A 125 -14.49 9.41 -12.81
N HIS A 126 -15.10 10.58 -12.61
CA HIS A 126 -14.65 11.54 -11.61
C HIS A 126 -15.20 11.19 -10.23
N ALA A 127 -14.42 11.37 -9.16
CA ALA A 127 -14.83 11.04 -7.79
C ALA A 127 -16.15 11.75 -7.39
N ASN A 128 -16.21 13.08 -7.59
CA ASN A 128 -17.41 13.88 -7.30
C ASN A 128 -18.67 13.43 -8.06
N GLU A 129 -18.52 12.88 -9.26
CA GLU A 129 -19.65 12.36 -10.03
C GLU A 129 -20.20 11.08 -9.37
N LEU A 130 -19.32 10.15 -9.01
CA LEU A 130 -19.69 8.92 -8.33
C LEU A 130 -20.26 9.18 -6.93
N GLN A 131 -19.72 10.15 -6.20
CA GLN A 131 -20.24 10.57 -4.90
C GLN A 131 -21.69 11.05 -5.01
N ARG A 132 -22.04 11.83 -6.05
CA ARG A 132 -23.42 12.26 -6.29
C ARG A 132 -24.36 11.08 -6.53
N PHE A 133 -23.94 10.09 -7.32
CA PHE A 133 -24.74 8.88 -7.53
C PHE A 133 -24.96 8.09 -6.23
N PHE A 134 -23.92 7.96 -5.39
CA PHE A 134 -24.07 7.31 -4.10
C PHE A 134 -25.07 8.06 -3.22
N ARG A 135 -24.88 9.38 -3.09
CA ARG A 135 -25.77 10.27 -2.32
C ARG A 135 -27.22 10.24 -2.79
N SER A 136 -27.48 10.25 -4.09
CA SER A 136 -28.84 10.21 -4.64
C SER A 136 -29.48 8.82 -4.49
N SER A 137 -28.69 7.75 -4.51
CA SER A 137 -29.19 6.38 -4.33
C SER A 137 -29.53 6.05 -2.89
N LEU A 138 -28.83 6.65 -1.93
CA LEU A 138 -28.90 6.28 -0.51
C LEU A 138 -30.32 6.39 0.08
N PRO A 139 -31.13 7.46 -0.15
CA PRO A 139 -32.51 7.52 0.32
C PRO A 139 -33.40 6.39 -0.24
N THR A 140 -33.13 5.94 -1.47
CA THR A 140 -33.87 4.83 -2.09
C THR A 140 -33.50 3.49 -1.45
N VAL A 141 -32.21 3.28 -1.16
CA VAL A 141 -31.72 2.10 -0.44
C VAL A 141 -32.32 2.05 0.97
N LEU A 142 -32.28 3.17 1.69
CA LEU A 142 -32.71 3.28 3.08
C LEU A 142 -34.22 3.09 3.29
N LYS A 143 -35.04 3.18 2.24
CA LYS A 143 -36.49 2.88 2.32
C LYS A 143 -36.78 1.39 2.50
N SER A 144 -35.88 0.53 2.07
CA SER A 144 -36.05 -0.93 2.09
C SER A 144 -34.98 -1.66 2.89
N HIS A 145 -33.88 -1.00 3.24
CA HIS A 145 -32.77 -1.61 3.95
C HIS A 145 -32.25 -0.73 5.09
N HIS A 146 -31.74 -1.36 6.15
CA HIS A 146 -30.89 -0.71 7.14
C HIS A 146 -29.43 -0.82 6.68
N VAL A 147 -28.72 0.30 6.60
CA VAL A 147 -27.38 0.32 6.02
C VAL A 147 -26.32 0.41 7.12
N TRP A 148 -25.39 -0.55 7.12
CA TRP A 148 -24.23 -0.59 8.01
C TRP A 148 -22.95 -0.43 7.21
N LEU A 149 -22.24 0.69 7.38
CA LEU A 149 -21.02 1.02 6.67
C LEU A 149 -19.79 0.90 7.59
N PHE A 150 -18.86 0.02 7.24
CA PHE A 150 -17.58 -0.12 7.94
C PHE A 150 -16.43 0.38 7.08
N VAL A 151 -15.70 1.39 7.55
CA VAL A 151 -14.51 1.91 6.83
C VAL A 151 -13.29 1.84 7.73
N ASP A 152 -12.29 1.07 7.30
CA ASP A 152 -11.04 0.89 8.04
C ASP A 152 -9.93 1.81 7.54
N ALA A 153 -9.16 2.33 8.50
CA ALA A 153 -7.93 3.08 8.31
C ALA A 153 -8.12 4.31 7.43
N LEU A 154 -9.11 5.14 7.78
CA LEU A 154 -9.44 6.35 7.05
C LEU A 154 -8.24 7.29 6.87
N ASP A 155 -7.29 7.31 7.82
CA ASP A 155 -6.05 8.08 7.72
C ASP A 155 -5.14 7.66 6.55
N GLU A 156 -5.30 6.45 6.00
CA GLU A 156 -4.46 5.94 4.91
C GLU A 156 -4.82 6.55 3.54
N CYS A 157 -5.89 7.34 3.44
CA CYS A 157 -6.24 8.07 2.21
C CYS A 157 -5.71 9.50 2.13
N GLY A 158 -4.89 9.89 3.11
CA GLY A 158 -4.37 11.24 3.25
C GLY A 158 -5.28 12.13 4.10
N GLU A 159 -4.70 13.20 4.66
CA GLU A 159 -5.41 14.09 5.57
C GLU A 159 -6.61 14.78 4.90
N GLU A 160 -6.39 15.44 3.76
CA GLU A 160 -7.45 16.13 3.01
C GLU A 160 -8.56 15.15 2.60
N GLY A 161 -8.19 14.02 2.00
CA GLY A 161 -9.15 12.99 1.57
C GLY A 161 -9.97 12.43 2.72
N ALA A 162 -9.35 12.25 3.89
CA ALA A 162 -10.05 11.79 5.08
C ALA A 162 -11.03 12.85 5.62
N VAL A 163 -10.61 14.11 5.71
CA VAL A 163 -11.46 15.22 6.17
C VAL A 163 -12.67 15.38 5.25
N ASP A 164 -12.46 15.39 3.94
CA ASP A 164 -13.51 15.50 2.94
C ASP A 164 -14.53 14.36 3.05
N LEU A 165 -14.04 13.12 3.21
CA LEU A 165 -14.90 11.96 3.38
C LEU A 165 -15.76 12.06 4.64
N VAL A 166 -15.18 12.47 5.77
CA VAL A 166 -15.98 12.62 7.00
C VAL A 166 -17.05 13.69 6.83
N GLN A 167 -16.68 14.86 6.30
CA GLN A 167 -17.63 15.95 6.08
C GLN A 167 -18.79 15.52 5.19
N GLU A 168 -18.50 14.76 4.13
CA GLU A 168 -19.54 14.23 3.23
C GLU A 168 -20.46 13.25 3.98
N PHE A 169 -19.92 12.28 4.72
CA PHE A 169 -20.74 11.30 5.44
C PHE A 169 -21.52 11.92 6.62
N GLU A 170 -20.98 12.93 7.30
CA GLU A 170 -21.71 13.70 8.31
C GLU A 170 -22.86 14.50 7.68
N SER A 171 -22.61 15.15 6.54
CA SER A 171 -23.63 15.83 5.73
C SER A 171 -24.73 14.87 5.26
N LEU A 172 -24.37 13.64 4.86
CA LEU A 172 -25.33 12.59 4.54
C LEU A 172 -26.19 12.23 5.76
N LEU A 173 -25.57 11.97 6.92
CA LEU A 173 -26.30 11.63 8.14
C LEU A 173 -27.29 12.74 8.56
N GLN A 174 -26.89 14.00 8.47
CA GLN A 174 -27.72 15.16 8.81
C GLN A 174 -28.86 15.39 7.82
N GLY A 175 -28.62 15.15 6.52
CA GLY A 175 -29.60 15.36 5.44
C GLY A 175 -30.69 14.30 5.34
N LEU A 176 -30.58 13.17 6.06
CA LEU A 176 -31.57 12.09 5.99
C LEU A 176 -32.85 12.43 6.78
N PRO A 177 -34.04 12.02 6.31
CA PRO A 177 -35.27 12.03 7.09
C PRO A 177 -35.17 11.19 8.37
N THR A 178 -35.98 11.53 9.39
CA THR A 178 -36.12 10.73 10.62
C THR A 178 -36.72 9.35 10.33
N GLY A 179 -36.25 8.32 11.04
CA GLY A 179 -36.73 6.94 10.93
C GLY A 179 -36.00 6.07 9.90
N LEU A 180 -35.03 6.61 9.15
CA LEU A 180 -34.16 5.83 8.28
C LEU A 180 -32.93 5.34 9.05
N GLN A 181 -32.57 4.06 8.87
CA GLN A 181 -31.46 3.45 9.61
C GLN A 181 -30.14 3.48 8.83
N PHE A 182 -29.20 4.31 9.29
CA PHE A 182 -27.88 4.43 8.65
C PHE A 182 -26.76 4.57 9.68
N HIS A 183 -25.93 3.54 9.76
CA HIS A 183 -24.87 3.40 10.75
C HIS A 183 -23.52 3.37 10.07
N ILE A 184 -22.61 4.21 10.53
CA ILE A 184 -21.25 4.30 9.99
C ILE A 184 -20.26 4.03 11.11
N CYS A 185 -19.26 3.20 10.86
CA CYS A 185 -18.15 2.94 11.77
C CYS A 185 -16.82 3.18 11.05
N PHE A 186 -16.07 4.18 11.51
CA PHE A 186 -14.75 4.53 10.99
C PHE A 186 -13.65 4.12 11.97
N THR A 187 -12.54 3.61 11.44
CA THR A 187 -11.29 3.52 12.20
C THR A 187 -10.27 4.54 11.71
N CYS A 188 -9.50 5.11 12.63
CA CYS A 188 -8.38 5.99 12.29
C CYS A 188 -7.33 6.08 13.40
N ARG A 189 -6.19 6.69 13.09
CA ARG A 189 -5.21 7.16 14.08
C ARG A 189 -5.68 8.44 14.79
N HIS A 190 -5.00 8.80 15.89
CA HIS A 190 -5.25 10.09 16.57
C HIS A 190 -4.84 11.32 15.74
N TYR A 191 -3.89 11.14 14.82
CA TYR A 191 -3.34 12.14 13.91
C TYR A 191 -3.22 11.49 12.52
N PRO A 192 -3.48 12.18 11.40
CA PRO A 192 -3.66 13.63 11.24
C PRO A 192 -5.08 14.17 11.46
N ILE A 193 -6.09 13.31 11.55
CA ILE A 193 -7.50 13.74 11.57
C ILE A 193 -7.87 14.29 12.95
N LEU A 194 -7.64 15.59 13.15
CA LEU A 194 -7.98 16.34 14.35
C LEU A 194 -9.50 16.46 14.48
N ALA A 195 -10.03 15.73 15.47
CA ALA A 195 -11.36 15.82 16.06
C ALA A 195 -12.40 16.69 15.32
N LEU A 196 -13.15 16.07 14.42
CA LEU A 196 -14.53 16.47 14.16
C LEU A 196 -15.32 16.22 15.47
N ASN A 197 -16.34 17.03 15.76
CA ASN A 197 -17.12 16.94 17.00
C ASN A 197 -17.89 15.61 17.04
N CYS A 198 -17.25 14.56 17.57
CA CYS A 198 -17.82 13.20 17.56
C CYS A 198 -18.26 12.77 18.95
N GLU A 199 -19.56 12.55 19.13
CA GLU A 199 -20.12 12.06 20.40
C GLU A 199 -19.78 10.60 20.70
N LEU A 200 -19.66 9.75 19.68
CA LEU A 200 -19.46 8.30 19.82
C LEU A 200 -18.03 7.91 19.43
N LYS A 201 -17.19 7.71 20.45
CA LYS A 201 -15.77 7.36 20.29
C LYS A 201 -15.39 6.16 21.15
N ILE A 202 -14.47 5.35 20.64
CA ILE A 202 -13.76 4.27 21.31
C ILE A 202 -12.26 4.47 21.08
N CYS A 203 -11.47 4.45 22.15
CA CYS A 203 -10.01 4.41 22.08
C CYS A 203 -9.56 2.96 22.35
N VAL A 204 -8.89 2.34 21.37
CA VAL A 204 -8.56 0.91 21.44
C VAL A 204 -7.51 0.60 22.51
N GLU A 205 -6.44 1.40 22.60
CA GLU A 205 -5.36 1.19 23.58
C GLU A 205 -5.82 1.29 25.04
N ASP A 206 -6.93 1.99 25.32
CA ASP A 206 -7.47 2.11 26.68
C ASP A 206 -8.20 0.83 27.11
N ARG A 207 -8.55 -0.04 26.14
CA ARG A 207 -9.43 -1.20 26.33
C ARG A 207 -8.83 -2.54 25.93
N ASN A 208 -7.73 -2.55 25.18
CA ASN A 208 -7.14 -3.78 24.64
C ASN A 208 -6.15 -4.49 25.58
N LYS A 209 -5.96 -4.03 26.82
CA LYS A 209 -5.02 -4.66 27.78
C LYS A 209 -5.32 -6.15 28.01
N SER A 210 -6.60 -6.50 28.19
CA SER A 210 -7.01 -7.90 28.33
C SER A 210 -6.75 -8.70 27.07
N ASP A 211 -7.00 -8.12 25.89
CA ASP A 211 -6.77 -8.78 24.61
C ASP A 211 -5.28 -9.09 24.39
N ILE A 212 -4.40 -8.14 24.73
CA ILE A 212 -2.94 -8.33 24.69
C ILE A 212 -2.54 -9.46 25.64
N SER A 213 -3.05 -9.46 26.88
CA SER A 213 -2.77 -10.51 27.86
C SER A 213 -3.18 -11.89 27.34
N THR A 214 -4.41 -12.03 26.85
CA THR A 214 -4.93 -13.29 26.28
C THR A 214 -4.06 -13.77 25.12
N TYR A 215 -3.68 -12.87 24.22
CA TYR A 215 -2.81 -13.18 23.09
C TYR A 215 -1.42 -13.66 23.54
N VAL A 216 -0.79 -12.96 24.49
CA VAL A 216 0.55 -13.29 24.98
C VAL A 216 0.54 -14.64 25.69
N GLU A 217 -0.42 -14.89 26.60
CA GLU A 217 -0.59 -16.18 27.28
C GLU A 217 -0.71 -17.34 26.29
N ALA A 218 -1.55 -17.19 25.26
CA ALA A 218 -1.74 -18.21 24.24
C ALA A 218 -0.45 -18.51 23.47
N ARG A 219 0.35 -17.48 23.15
CA ARG A 219 1.63 -17.65 22.42
C ARG A 219 2.74 -18.24 23.28
N LEU A 220 2.68 -18.06 24.59
CA LEU A 220 3.66 -18.57 25.55
C LEU A 220 3.22 -19.90 26.19
N ALA A 221 2.28 -20.62 25.60
CA ALA A 221 1.73 -21.87 26.15
C ALA A 221 2.76 -22.98 26.44
N LYS A 222 3.95 -22.91 25.83
CA LYS A 222 5.05 -23.87 26.07
C LYS A 222 5.84 -23.61 27.36
N PHE A 223 5.75 -22.41 27.91
CA PHE A 223 6.40 -22.06 29.18
C PHE A 223 5.65 -22.68 30.35
N ASP A 224 6.36 -22.94 31.45
CA ASP A 224 5.73 -23.29 32.72
C ASP A 224 4.81 -22.15 33.20
N ALA A 225 3.75 -22.50 33.94
CA ALA A 225 2.71 -21.55 34.32
C ALA A 225 3.25 -20.31 35.08
N PRO A 226 4.17 -20.43 36.06
CA PRO A 226 4.77 -19.28 36.73
C PRO A 226 5.52 -18.36 35.76
N THR A 227 6.42 -18.90 34.94
CA THR A 227 7.20 -18.12 33.97
C THR A 227 6.30 -17.46 32.94
N ARG A 228 5.33 -18.21 32.41
CA ARG A 228 4.35 -17.72 31.43
C ARG A 228 3.61 -16.51 31.96
N SER A 229 3.07 -16.59 33.18
CA SER A 229 2.32 -15.49 33.80
C SER A 229 3.21 -14.27 34.07
N ALA A 230 4.44 -14.47 34.54
CA ALA A 230 5.38 -13.38 34.80
C ALA A 230 5.73 -12.60 33.51
N ILE A 231 6.11 -13.32 32.45
CA ILE A 231 6.43 -12.69 31.14
C ILE A 231 5.18 -12.04 30.54
N SER A 232 4.03 -12.70 30.62
CA SER A 232 2.76 -12.18 30.11
C SER A 232 2.38 -10.86 30.77
N ASN A 233 2.45 -10.77 32.09
CA ASN A 233 2.20 -9.54 32.84
C ASN A 233 3.19 -8.42 32.47
N LEU A 234 4.47 -8.77 32.33
CA LEU A 234 5.52 -7.83 31.94
C LEU A 234 5.27 -7.25 30.54
N VAL A 235 5.05 -8.11 29.55
CA VAL A 235 4.79 -7.72 28.16
C VAL A 235 3.51 -6.91 28.07
N THR A 236 2.43 -7.36 28.70
CA THR A 236 1.12 -6.69 28.68
C THR A 236 1.20 -5.28 29.26
N THR A 237 1.94 -5.12 30.37
CA THR A 237 2.11 -3.82 31.02
C THR A 237 2.97 -2.88 30.17
N ARG A 238 4.09 -3.38 29.62
CA ARG A 238 5.01 -2.57 28.80
C ARG A 238 4.47 -2.22 27.42
N ALA A 239 3.59 -3.04 26.85
CA ALA A 239 2.99 -2.79 25.54
C ALA A 239 2.17 -1.48 25.49
N SER A 240 1.67 -1.00 26.63
CA SER A 240 0.93 0.27 26.74
C SER A 240 -0.16 0.45 25.65
N GLY A 241 -0.86 -0.66 25.34
CA GLY A 241 -1.94 -0.73 24.35
C GLY A 241 -1.50 -0.84 22.89
N ILE A 242 -0.21 -1.07 22.61
CA ILE A 242 0.34 -1.28 21.27
C ILE A 242 0.50 -2.79 21.01
N PHE A 243 -0.46 -3.38 20.29
CA PHE A 243 -0.49 -4.81 20.00
C PHE A 243 0.72 -5.28 19.16
N MET A 244 1.14 -4.46 18.19
CA MET A 244 2.32 -4.71 17.37
C MET A 244 3.61 -4.81 18.21
N TRP A 245 3.71 -4.01 19.27
CA TRP A 245 4.83 -4.09 20.21
C TRP A 245 4.82 -5.45 20.91
N ALA A 246 3.68 -5.84 21.49
CA ALA A 246 3.53 -7.14 22.15
C ALA A 246 3.87 -8.31 21.21
N HIS A 247 3.42 -8.25 19.95
CA HIS A 247 3.73 -9.23 18.93
C HIS A 247 5.24 -9.40 18.68
N LEU A 248 5.96 -8.28 18.53
CA LEU A 248 7.40 -8.28 18.29
C LEU A 248 8.19 -8.76 19.51
N VAL A 249 7.79 -8.33 20.71
CA VAL A 249 8.43 -8.77 21.96
C VAL A 249 8.20 -10.26 22.21
N VAL A 250 6.99 -10.78 21.99
CA VAL A 250 6.73 -12.22 22.08
C VAL A 250 7.59 -13.02 21.10
N LYS A 251 7.75 -12.56 19.86
CA LYS A 251 8.68 -13.19 18.90
C LYS A 251 10.12 -13.22 19.43
N ARG A 252 10.58 -12.14 20.07
CA ARG A 252 11.92 -12.07 20.69
C ARG A 252 12.05 -13.01 21.88
N VAL A 253 11.06 -13.06 22.76
CA VAL A 253 11.01 -13.99 23.90
C VAL A 253 11.09 -15.44 23.42
N LEU A 254 10.27 -15.82 22.44
CA LEU A 254 10.29 -17.16 21.87
C LEU A 254 11.62 -17.48 21.17
N LYS A 255 12.32 -16.49 20.62
CA LYS A 255 13.66 -16.68 20.04
C LYS A 255 14.68 -16.97 21.14
N LEU A 256 14.69 -16.21 22.22
CA LEU A 256 15.60 -16.40 23.36
C LEU A 256 15.37 -17.76 24.04
N GLU A 257 14.11 -18.18 24.17
CA GLU A 257 13.79 -19.51 24.70
C GLU A 257 14.34 -20.64 23.81
N ARG A 258 14.21 -20.54 22.48
CA ARG A 258 14.86 -21.48 21.55
C ARG A 258 16.38 -21.46 21.60
N GLU A 259 16.98 -20.33 21.98
CA GLU A 259 18.42 -20.17 22.20
C GLU A 259 18.87 -20.75 23.56
N GLY A 260 17.93 -21.24 24.39
CA GLY A 260 18.21 -21.84 25.70
C GLY A 260 18.43 -20.81 26.81
N GLU A 261 18.02 -19.56 26.60
CA GLU A 261 18.21 -18.50 27.58
C GLU A 261 17.31 -18.67 28.81
N GLY A 262 17.88 -18.47 30.00
CA GLY A 262 17.14 -18.55 31.26
C GLY A 262 16.18 -17.37 31.47
N PHE A 263 15.16 -17.57 32.33
CA PHE A 263 14.12 -16.57 32.62
C PHE A 263 14.65 -15.16 32.89
N LYS A 264 15.68 -15.01 33.75
CA LYS A 264 16.23 -13.70 34.10
C LYS A 264 16.76 -12.93 32.89
N ARG A 265 17.45 -13.61 31.96
CA ARG A 265 17.96 -12.98 30.73
C ARG A 265 16.84 -12.61 29.77
N ILE A 266 15.79 -13.44 29.70
CA ILE A 266 14.58 -13.11 28.92
C ILE A 266 13.91 -11.86 29.51
N GLU A 267 13.76 -11.80 30.84
CA GLU A 267 13.18 -10.67 31.54
C GLU A 267 13.99 -9.38 31.31
N GLU A 268 15.30 -9.42 31.51
CA GLU A 268 16.23 -8.32 31.22
C GLU A 268 16.13 -7.85 29.77
N ALA A 269 16.07 -8.79 28.83
CA ALA A 269 15.91 -8.47 27.41
C ALA A 269 14.57 -7.75 27.13
N VAL A 270 13.47 -8.14 27.80
CA VAL A 270 12.17 -7.45 27.65
C VAL A 270 12.21 -6.05 28.27
N TYR A 271 12.88 -5.85 29.41
CA TYR A 271 13.05 -4.53 30.01
C TYR A 271 13.89 -3.58 29.15
N ALA A 272 14.91 -4.11 28.46
CA ALA A 272 15.76 -3.33 27.56
C ALA A 272 15.04 -2.83 26.30
N ILE A 273 13.88 -3.42 25.95
CA ILE A 273 13.10 -3.00 24.78
C ILE A 273 12.36 -1.68 25.09
N PRO A 274 12.55 -0.62 24.29
CA PRO A 274 11.82 0.63 24.41
C PRO A 274 10.30 0.43 24.25
N GLN A 275 9.47 1.20 24.94
CA GLN A 275 8.00 1.06 24.85
C GLN A 275 7.40 1.63 23.56
N GLY A 276 8.08 2.60 22.92
CA GLY A 276 7.64 3.18 21.65
C GLY A 276 8.01 2.29 20.46
N LEU A 277 7.13 2.26 19.45
CA LEU A 277 7.39 1.49 18.22
C LEU A 277 8.57 2.05 17.44
N ASP A 278 8.72 3.38 17.38
CA ASP A 278 9.77 4.01 16.60
C ASP A 278 11.17 3.70 17.17
N GLU A 279 11.32 3.75 18.49
CA GLU A 279 12.56 3.35 19.16
C GLU A 279 12.84 1.86 19.01
N LEU A 280 11.80 1.02 19.09
CA LEU A 280 11.92 -0.41 18.85
C LEU A 280 12.39 -0.70 17.41
N TYR A 281 11.80 -0.04 16.41
CA TYR A 281 12.21 -0.18 15.01
C TYR A 281 13.63 0.33 14.80
N ARG A 282 14.01 1.46 15.42
CA ARG A 282 15.38 1.98 15.38
C ARG A 282 16.40 0.98 15.94
N ASN A 283 16.07 0.31 17.03
CA ASN A 283 16.92 -0.75 17.60
C ASN A 283 17.07 -1.94 16.65
N LEU A 284 15.99 -2.35 15.98
CA LEU A 284 16.04 -3.43 14.97
C LEU A 284 16.89 -3.02 13.77
N VAL A 285 16.72 -1.80 13.26
CA VAL A 285 17.54 -1.23 12.19
C VAL A 285 19.02 -1.18 12.58
N GLY A 286 19.34 -0.79 13.83
CA GLY A 286 20.71 -0.80 14.34
C GLY A 286 21.36 -2.18 14.39
N SER A 287 20.56 -3.25 14.43
CA SER A 287 21.01 -4.65 14.42
C SER A 287 21.16 -5.28 13.02
N MET A 288 20.90 -4.53 11.95
CA MET A 288 21.06 -5.01 10.57
C MET A 288 22.55 -5.12 10.20
N ASN A 289 22.98 -6.32 9.82
CA ASN A 289 24.38 -6.62 9.50
C ASN A 289 24.80 -6.01 8.15
N ASP A 290 24.08 -6.33 7.07
CA ASP A 290 24.34 -5.82 5.72
C ASP A 290 23.48 -4.57 5.46
N ARG A 291 23.95 -3.43 5.96
CA ARG A 291 23.21 -2.16 5.88
C ARG A 291 22.88 -1.75 4.45
N LEU A 292 23.76 -2.00 3.50
CA LEU A 292 23.56 -1.60 2.11
C LEU A 292 22.47 -2.46 1.46
N ALA A 293 22.52 -3.78 1.59
CA ALA A 293 21.47 -4.65 1.05
C ALA A 293 20.13 -4.45 1.79
N SER A 294 20.17 -4.22 3.11
CA SER A 294 18.99 -3.83 3.89
C SER A 294 18.38 -2.53 3.39
N LEU A 295 19.17 -1.48 3.17
CA LEU A 295 18.69 -0.22 2.62
C LEU A 295 18.01 -0.42 1.27
N LYS A 296 18.62 -1.17 0.34
CA LYS A 296 18.04 -1.48 -0.97
C LYS A 296 16.70 -2.21 -0.83
N LEU A 297 16.66 -3.26 0.00
CA LEU A 297 15.44 -4.02 0.26
C LEU A 297 14.32 -3.12 0.78
N ILE A 298 14.62 -2.30 1.79
CA ILE A 298 13.66 -1.39 2.42
C ILE A 298 13.16 -0.34 1.43
N GLN A 299 14.05 0.24 0.61
CA GLN A 299 13.68 1.19 -0.44
C GLN A 299 12.69 0.58 -1.44
N TRP A 300 12.95 -0.65 -1.91
CA TRP A 300 12.05 -1.35 -2.82
C TRP A 300 10.67 -1.62 -2.20
N ILE A 301 10.60 -1.98 -0.91
CA ILE A 301 9.31 -2.20 -0.23
C ILE A 301 8.57 -0.87 0.03
N CYS A 302 9.30 0.21 0.36
CA CYS A 302 8.70 1.51 0.66
C CYS A 302 8.14 2.22 -0.58
N PHE A 303 8.93 2.26 -1.66
CA PHE A 303 8.77 3.23 -2.74
C PHE A 303 8.41 2.61 -4.09
N ALA A 304 8.29 1.29 -4.19
CA ALA A 304 7.78 0.66 -5.40
C ALA A 304 6.37 1.20 -5.73
N THR A 305 6.09 1.40 -7.01
CA THR A 305 4.80 1.93 -7.51
C THR A 305 3.65 0.99 -7.17
N ARG A 306 3.95 -0.29 -6.97
CA ARG A 306 3.10 -1.32 -6.39
C ARG A 306 3.96 -2.32 -5.61
N PRO A 307 3.39 -3.13 -4.71
CA PRO A 307 4.10 -4.26 -4.12
C PRO A 307 4.74 -5.16 -5.20
N LEU A 308 5.99 -5.54 -4.98
CA LEU A 308 6.72 -6.46 -5.85
C LEU A 308 6.46 -7.91 -5.45
N SER A 309 6.41 -8.78 -6.44
CA SER A 309 6.51 -10.21 -6.19
C SER A 309 7.90 -10.57 -5.66
N LEU A 310 8.03 -11.75 -5.05
CA LEU A 310 9.29 -12.25 -4.53
C LEU A 310 10.35 -12.40 -5.63
N ASP A 311 9.94 -12.79 -6.84
CA ASP A 311 10.83 -12.95 -7.99
C ASP A 311 11.18 -11.61 -8.65
N GLU A 312 10.24 -10.67 -8.71
CA GLU A 312 10.53 -9.29 -9.11
C GLU A 312 11.56 -8.66 -8.18
N LEU A 313 11.36 -8.76 -6.87
CA LEU A 313 12.27 -8.21 -5.88
C LEU A 313 13.66 -8.85 -5.95
N ARG A 314 13.73 -10.16 -6.21
CA ARG A 314 14.99 -10.89 -6.39
C ARG A 314 15.83 -10.26 -7.50
N TRP A 315 15.21 -10.00 -8.65
CA TRP A 315 15.87 -9.34 -9.77
C TRP A 315 16.17 -7.86 -9.50
N ALA A 316 15.26 -7.16 -8.82
CA ALA A 316 15.46 -5.76 -8.45
C ALA A 316 16.66 -5.57 -7.50
N MET A 317 16.95 -6.56 -6.66
CA MET A 317 18.14 -6.58 -5.80
C MET A 317 19.41 -7.02 -6.54
N ALA A 318 19.30 -7.94 -7.51
CA ALA A 318 20.45 -8.49 -8.24
C ALA A 318 20.95 -7.57 -9.36
N ALA A 319 20.04 -6.96 -10.12
CA ALA A 319 20.32 -6.03 -11.21
C ALA A 319 20.41 -4.57 -10.74
N ASP A 320 20.76 -4.35 -9.47
CA ASP A 320 20.84 -3.04 -8.84
C ASP A 320 21.69 -2.04 -9.65
N ALA A 321 21.37 -0.76 -9.53
CA ALA A 321 22.01 0.32 -10.28
C ALA A 321 23.54 0.33 -10.24
N ASP A 322 24.14 -0.11 -9.13
CA ASP A 322 25.60 -0.12 -8.93
C ASP A 322 26.24 -1.48 -9.24
N CYS A 323 25.46 -2.45 -9.75
CA CYS A 323 25.95 -3.76 -10.15
C CYS A 323 26.87 -3.64 -11.39
N PRO A 324 28.03 -4.32 -11.47
CA PRO A 324 28.90 -4.26 -12.65
C PRO A 324 28.47 -5.19 -13.78
N HIS A 325 27.55 -6.14 -13.52
CA HIS A 325 27.19 -7.22 -14.44
C HIS A 325 26.32 -6.75 -15.61
N LYS A 326 26.65 -7.18 -16.83
CA LYS A 326 25.94 -6.79 -18.07
C LYS A 326 24.87 -7.80 -18.51
N SER A 327 24.90 -9.00 -17.96
CA SER A 327 23.94 -10.07 -18.26
C SER A 327 23.27 -10.62 -17.01
N LEU A 328 22.07 -11.17 -17.19
CA LEU A 328 21.31 -11.85 -16.15
C LEU A 328 22.06 -13.08 -15.63
N HIS A 329 22.75 -13.81 -16.51
CA HIS A 329 23.58 -14.95 -16.12
C HIS A 329 24.72 -14.55 -15.16
N GLN A 330 25.37 -13.41 -15.41
CA GLN A 330 26.38 -12.87 -14.50
C GLN A 330 25.77 -12.49 -13.14
N CYS A 331 24.59 -11.87 -13.13
CA CYS A 331 23.86 -11.55 -11.90
C CYS A 331 23.50 -12.81 -11.10
N GLN A 332 23.08 -13.90 -11.77
CA GLN A 332 22.75 -15.18 -11.13
C GLN A 332 23.98 -15.89 -10.55
N SER A 333 25.15 -15.65 -11.14
CA SER A 333 26.42 -16.23 -10.69
C SER A 333 27.04 -15.49 -9.51
N ALA A 334 26.53 -14.31 -9.15
CA ALA A 334 26.99 -13.54 -8.01
C ALA A 334 26.74 -14.28 -6.68
N ALA A 335 27.68 -14.17 -5.73
CA ALA A 335 27.60 -14.86 -4.45
C ALA A 335 26.33 -14.53 -3.65
N ASP A 336 25.85 -13.29 -3.79
CA ASP A 336 24.68 -12.78 -3.06
C ASP A 336 23.34 -13.03 -3.77
N TYR A 337 23.33 -13.71 -4.92
CA TYR A 337 22.10 -14.02 -5.63
C TYR A 337 21.27 -15.10 -4.90
N ALA A 338 19.98 -14.83 -4.69
CA ALA A 338 19.06 -15.81 -4.09
C ALA A 338 18.57 -16.80 -5.17
N LYS A 339 19.09 -18.03 -5.16
CA LYS A 339 18.84 -19.02 -6.23
C LYS A 339 17.41 -19.54 -6.30
N ASP A 340 16.71 -19.56 -5.16
CA ASP A 340 15.33 -20.02 -5.07
C ASP A 340 14.48 -19.12 -4.15
N SER A 341 13.17 -19.33 -4.18
CA SER A 341 12.19 -18.55 -3.42
C SER A 341 12.37 -18.67 -1.92
N GLY A 342 12.78 -19.85 -1.41
CA GLY A 342 13.05 -20.06 0.01
C GLY A 342 14.32 -19.34 0.49
N MET A 343 15.35 -19.24 -0.35
CA MET A 343 16.50 -18.38 -0.09
C MET A 343 16.12 -16.90 -0.10
N MET A 344 15.34 -16.47 -1.09
CA MET A 344 14.91 -15.07 -1.19
C MET A 344 14.04 -14.67 0.00
N GLU A 345 13.09 -15.50 0.42
CA GLU A 345 12.26 -15.27 1.60
C GLU A 345 13.11 -15.16 2.89
N ARG A 346 14.09 -16.05 3.06
CA ARG A 346 15.05 -15.97 4.17
C ARG A 346 15.88 -14.69 4.11
N LYS A 347 16.29 -14.26 2.91
CA LYS A 347 17.03 -13.00 2.70
C LYS A 347 16.17 -11.78 3.05
N VAL A 348 14.90 -11.73 2.63
CA VAL A 348 13.93 -10.70 3.03
C VAL A 348 13.80 -10.62 4.55
N LYS A 349 13.61 -11.76 5.22
CA LYS A 349 13.50 -11.81 6.69
C LYS A 349 14.79 -11.39 7.40
N THR A 350 15.94 -11.80 6.88
CA THR A 350 17.25 -11.51 7.50
C THR A 350 17.64 -10.05 7.35
N LEU A 351 17.57 -9.50 6.13
CA LEU A 351 17.93 -8.11 5.84
C LEU A 351 16.97 -7.11 6.46
N SER A 352 15.70 -7.48 6.66
CA SER A 352 14.71 -6.61 7.34
C SER A 352 14.66 -6.83 8.86
N CYS A 353 15.47 -7.72 9.44
CA CYS A 353 15.33 -8.16 10.83
C CYS A 353 13.90 -8.61 11.20
N GLY A 354 13.19 -9.22 10.26
CA GLY A 354 11.81 -9.69 10.41
C GLY A 354 10.74 -8.60 10.32
N LEU A 355 11.10 -7.39 9.90
CA LEU A 355 10.17 -6.29 9.64
C LEU A 355 9.44 -6.42 8.29
N ALA A 356 9.96 -7.26 7.39
CA ALA A 356 9.32 -7.63 6.13
C ALA A 356 8.98 -9.12 6.10
N GLU A 357 7.91 -9.43 5.36
CA GLU A 357 7.40 -10.77 5.17
C GLU A 357 6.98 -11.00 3.71
N VAL A 358 6.78 -12.28 3.39
CA VAL A 358 6.25 -12.72 2.10
C VAL A 358 4.86 -13.26 2.35
N VAL A 359 3.87 -12.73 1.63
CA VAL A 359 2.46 -13.12 1.75
C VAL A 359 1.99 -13.70 0.43
N GLU A 360 1.19 -14.76 0.52
CA GLU A 360 0.52 -15.34 -0.65
C GLU A 360 -0.61 -14.41 -1.09
N SER A 361 -0.48 -13.92 -2.32
CA SER A 361 -1.50 -13.16 -3.03
C SER A 361 -2.00 -14.04 -4.18
N SER A 362 -3.26 -13.84 -4.62
CA SER A 362 -4.02 -14.77 -5.48
C SER A 362 -3.26 -15.33 -6.70
N ASN A 363 -2.26 -14.63 -7.22
CA ASN A 363 -1.43 -15.08 -8.33
C ASN A 363 0.09 -15.02 -8.08
N ALA A 364 0.59 -14.60 -6.91
CA ALA A 364 2.02 -14.46 -6.63
C ALA A 364 2.36 -14.36 -5.14
N GLN A 365 3.59 -14.71 -4.76
CA GLN A 365 4.15 -14.36 -3.46
C GLN A 365 4.61 -12.91 -3.48
N VAL A 366 4.02 -12.04 -2.64
CA VAL A 366 4.28 -10.60 -2.61
C VAL A 366 5.07 -10.24 -1.36
N VAL A 367 6.04 -9.34 -1.49
CA VAL A 367 6.85 -8.85 -0.38
C VAL A 367 6.27 -7.56 0.18
N GLN A 368 6.05 -7.52 1.49
CA GLN A 368 5.56 -6.33 2.19
C GLN A 368 6.14 -6.22 3.60
N PHE A 369 6.01 -5.06 4.22
CA PHE A 369 6.25 -4.93 5.66
C PHE A 369 5.21 -5.71 6.46
N ILE A 370 5.58 -6.21 7.63
CA ILE A 370 4.65 -6.90 8.55
C ILE A 370 3.48 -6.02 9.01
N HIS A 371 3.64 -4.69 8.96
CA HIS A 371 2.61 -3.74 9.37
C HIS A 371 2.84 -2.35 8.77
N GLN A 372 1.76 -1.57 8.59
CA GLN A 372 1.82 -0.21 8.03
C GLN A 372 2.72 0.73 8.85
N SER A 373 2.74 0.63 10.18
CA SER A 373 3.61 1.45 11.04
C SER A 373 5.11 1.29 10.75
N VAL A 374 5.53 0.15 10.21
CA VAL A 374 6.92 -0.07 9.79
C VAL A 374 7.22 0.76 8.54
N LYS A 375 6.30 0.77 7.57
CA LYS A 375 6.42 1.62 6.38
C LYS A 375 6.49 3.09 6.77
N ASP A 376 5.59 3.52 7.65
CA ASP A 376 5.54 4.91 8.12
C ASP A 376 6.86 5.31 8.79
N PHE A 377 7.41 4.44 9.64
CA PHE A 377 8.72 4.66 10.25
C PHE A 377 9.83 4.87 9.21
N PHE A 378 9.91 4.01 8.18
CA PHE A 378 10.95 4.14 7.16
C PHE A 378 10.77 5.37 6.27
N VAL A 379 9.53 5.69 5.90
CA VAL A 379 9.22 6.89 5.10
C VAL A 379 9.50 8.17 5.87
N ASP A 380 9.27 8.19 7.19
CA ASP A 380 9.46 9.37 8.04
C ASP A 380 10.93 9.55 8.47
N LYS A 381 11.63 8.49 8.93
CA LYS A 381 12.95 8.65 9.57
C LYS A 381 13.85 7.42 9.59
N GLY A 382 13.35 6.27 9.17
CA GLY A 382 14.07 5.00 9.28
C GLY A 382 15.16 4.82 8.23
N LEU A 383 15.04 5.48 7.07
CA LEU A 383 16.05 5.41 6.00
C LEU A 383 17.35 6.12 6.39
N SER A 384 17.28 7.27 7.06
CA SER A 384 18.45 7.98 7.60
C SER A 384 19.23 7.13 8.59
N ALA A 385 18.55 6.27 9.35
CA ALA A 385 19.20 5.35 10.28
C ALA A 385 20.00 4.24 9.58
N LEU A 386 19.71 3.96 8.30
CA LEU A 386 20.41 2.96 7.48
C LEU A 386 21.50 3.56 6.60
N ASP A 387 21.26 4.73 5.98
CA ASP A 387 22.20 5.36 5.03
C ASP A 387 23.42 5.96 5.76
N GLY A 388 23.32 6.28 7.06
CA GLY A 388 24.41 6.84 7.87
C GLY A 388 24.84 8.26 7.45
N ASN A 389 24.32 8.76 6.33
CA ASN A 389 24.47 10.11 5.82
C ASN A 389 23.35 11.01 6.37
N LEU A 390 23.70 12.22 6.81
CA LEU A 390 22.72 13.22 7.25
C LEU A 390 22.06 13.90 6.05
N ARG A 391 21.17 13.19 5.36
CA ARG A 391 20.32 13.73 4.29
C ARG A 391 18.96 14.14 4.85
N THR A 392 18.27 15.06 4.18
CA THR A 392 16.86 15.31 4.49
C THR A 392 16.02 14.12 3.98
N ILE A 393 14.87 13.86 4.62
CA ILE A 393 13.94 12.79 4.25
C ILE A 393 13.53 12.88 2.77
N GLU A 394 13.30 14.10 2.29
CA GLU A 394 12.95 14.36 0.90
C GLU A 394 14.09 14.01 -0.06
N THR A 395 15.34 14.31 0.32
CA THR A 395 16.52 13.92 -0.45
C THR A 395 16.70 12.40 -0.48
N GLU A 396 16.48 11.71 0.63
CA GLU A 396 16.57 10.24 0.70
C GLU A 396 15.53 9.55 -0.18
N THR A 397 14.30 10.06 -0.16
CA THR A 397 13.21 9.59 -1.04
C THR A 397 13.57 9.80 -2.51
N GLY A 398 14.12 10.97 -2.86
CA GLY A 398 14.60 11.26 -4.21
C GLY A 398 15.73 10.33 -4.65
N VAL A 399 16.70 10.04 -3.77
CA VAL A 399 17.81 9.11 -4.04
C VAL A 399 17.32 7.67 -4.22
N ALA A 400 16.36 7.23 -3.40
CA ALA A 400 15.76 5.91 -3.54
C ALA A 400 15.09 5.74 -4.91
N HIS A 401 14.27 6.72 -5.30
CA HIS A 401 13.63 6.73 -6.61
C HIS A 401 14.63 6.83 -7.77
N TYR A 402 15.73 7.58 -7.63
CA TYR A 402 16.81 7.61 -8.62
C TYR A 402 17.43 6.22 -8.83
N ARG A 403 17.73 5.53 -7.73
CA ARG A 403 18.29 4.18 -7.77
C ARG A 403 17.34 3.21 -8.46
N MET A 404 16.05 3.28 -8.13
CA MET A 404 15.04 2.40 -8.70
C MET A 404 14.84 2.64 -10.19
N SER A 405 14.85 3.89 -10.67
CA SER A 405 14.77 4.17 -12.10
C SER A 405 15.98 3.58 -12.84
N ARG A 406 17.20 3.79 -12.33
CA ARG A 406 18.44 3.21 -12.88
C ARG A 406 18.41 1.68 -12.90
N THR A 407 17.99 1.04 -11.81
CA THR A 407 17.85 -0.43 -11.74
C THR A 407 16.88 -0.96 -12.80
N CYS A 408 15.71 -0.32 -12.96
CA CYS A 408 14.74 -0.72 -13.98
C CYS A 408 15.33 -0.60 -15.39
N ILE A 409 15.96 0.52 -15.70
CA ILE A 409 16.61 0.75 -17.00
C ILE A 409 17.70 -0.29 -17.25
N ARG A 410 18.56 -0.53 -16.25
CA ARG A 410 19.64 -1.51 -16.34
C ARG A 410 19.10 -2.91 -16.63
N TYR A 411 18.04 -3.32 -15.93
CA TYR A 411 17.41 -4.61 -16.17
C TYR A 411 16.92 -4.76 -17.62
N LEU A 412 16.32 -3.70 -18.18
CA LEU A 412 15.88 -3.67 -19.59
C LEU A 412 17.06 -3.74 -20.58
N ALA A 413 18.24 -3.26 -20.17
CA ALA A 413 19.46 -3.26 -20.98
C ALA A 413 20.31 -4.53 -20.84
N MET A 414 19.90 -5.51 -20.02
CA MET A 414 20.61 -6.79 -19.87
C MET A 414 20.58 -7.57 -21.18
N GLU A 415 21.69 -8.23 -21.51
CA GLU A 415 21.90 -8.91 -22.80
C GLU A 415 20.75 -9.84 -23.19
N GLU A 416 20.28 -10.68 -22.26
CA GLU A 416 19.21 -11.66 -22.50
C GLU A 416 17.85 -10.97 -22.73
N VAL A 417 17.54 -9.94 -21.95
CA VAL A 417 16.30 -9.15 -22.09
C VAL A 417 16.29 -8.43 -23.44
N ALA A 418 17.42 -7.81 -23.80
CA ALA A 418 17.59 -7.11 -25.05
C ALA A 418 17.55 -8.04 -26.28
N GLN A 419 18.07 -9.27 -26.17
CA GLN A 419 18.03 -10.25 -27.28
C GLN A 419 16.65 -10.89 -27.47
N SER A 420 15.89 -11.08 -26.38
CA SER A 420 14.57 -11.72 -26.43
C SER A 420 13.49 -10.92 -27.19
N ILE A 421 13.79 -9.66 -27.52
CA ILE A 421 13.00 -8.78 -28.41
C ILE A 421 12.72 -9.42 -29.78
N ALA A 422 13.61 -10.29 -30.25
CA ALA A 422 13.51 -10.89 -31.58
C ALA A 422 12.49 -12.05 -31.69
N SER A 423 12.03 -12.62 -30.57
CA SER A 423 11.49 -14.00 -30.55
C SER A 423 10.00 -14.18 -30.20
N ASN A 424 9.26 -13.13 -29.80
CA ASN A 424 7.78 -13.16 -29.61
C ASN A 424 7.22 -14.31 -28.72
N HIS A 425 7.84 -14.62 -27.58
CA HIS A 425 7.38 -15.68 -26.65
C HIS A 425 6.70 -15.14 -25.36
N HIS A 426 6.19 -16.05 -24.50
CA HIS A 426 5.58 -15.73 -23.18
C HIS A 426 6.66 -15.33 -22.16
N LEU A 427 7.12 -14.09 -22.27
CA LEU A 427 8.36 -13.62 -21.67
C LEU A 427 8.23 -13.11 -20.22
N GLU A 428 7.00 -12.89 -19.71
CA GLU A 428 6.79 -12.52 -18.30
C GLU A 428 7.24 -13.61 -17.32
N ALA A 429 7.19 -14.88 -17.74
CA ALA A 429 7.66 -16.02 -16.93
C ALA A 429 9.21 -16.11 -16.91
N GLU A 430 9.86 -15.65 -17.98
CA GLU A 430 11.31 -15.68 -18.14
C GLU A 430 11.99 -14.46 -17.49
N PHE A 431 11.32 -13.30 -17.55
CA PHE A 431 11.83 -12.02 -17.03
C PHE A 431 10.86 -11.39 -16.02
N PRO A 432 10.85 -11.84 -14.75
CA PRO A 432 9.85 -11.42 -13.77
C PRO A 432 9.77 -9.90 -13.55
N LEU A 433 10.89 -9.17 -13.55
CA LEU A 433 10.91 -7.73 -13.30
C LEU A 433 10.50 -6.89 -14.52
N LEU A 434 10.41 -7.49 -15.70
CA LEU A 434 10.31 -6.78 -16.97
C LEU A 434 9.11 -5.83 -17.04
N ARG A 435 7.92 -6.33 -16.72
CA ARG A 435 6.69 -5.53 -16.75
C ARG A 435 6.76 -4.36 -15.77
N TYR A 436 7.26 -4.61 -14.55
CA TYR A 436 7.43 -3.55 -13.57
C TYR A 436 8.42 -2.50 -14.07
N ALA A 437 9.58 -2.93 -14.56
CA ALA A 437 10.64 -2.07 -15.07
C ALA A 437 10.11 -1.16 -16.17
N THR A 438 9.50 -1.73 -17.23
CA THR A 438 8.92 -1.01 -18.37
C THR A 438 7.88 0.03 -17.96
N MET A 439 7.03 -0.28 -16.98
CA MET A 439 5.92 0.60 -16.60
C MET A 439 6.30 1.66 -15.53
N SER A 440 7.32 1.41 -14.72
CA SER A 440 7.55 2.18 -13.47
C SER A 440 8.81 3.03 -13.47
N TRP A 441 9.80 2.78 -14.34
CA TRP A 441 11.08 3.51 -14.30
C TRP A 441 10.91 5.03 -14.45
N ILE A 442 9.98 5.45 -15.31
CA ILE A 442 9.65 6.85 -15.57
C ILE A 442 9.00 7.51 -14.35
N ALA A 443 8.07 6.80 -13.71
CA ALA A 443 7.44 7.27 -12.49
C ALA A 443 8.50 7.48 -11.40
N HIS A 444 9.46 6.57 -11.26
CA HIS A 444 10.58 6.75 -10.33
C HIS A 444 11.47 7.94 -10.70
N ALA A 445 11.85 8.10 -11.97
CA ALA A 445 12.64 9.25 -12.42
C ALA A 445 11.98 10.59 -12.05
N LYS A 446 10.64 10.71 -12.23
CA LYS A 446 9.87 11.90 -11.83
C LYS A 446 10.00 12.22 -10.34
N HIS A 447 9.78 11.23 -9.49
CA HIS A 447 9.81 11.44 -8.05
C HIS A 447 11.22 11.82 -7.59
N SER A 448 12.24 11.47 -8.35
CA SER A 448 13.64 11.83 -8.10
C SER A 448 14.00 13.24 -8.58
N GLU A 449 13.50 13.66 -9.76
CA GLU A 449 13.85 14.91 -10.46
C GLU A 449 13.73 16.17 -9.58
N ALA A 450 12.71 16.23 -8.72
CA ALA A 450 12.51 17.38 -7.83
C ALA A 450 13.62 17.53 -6.75
N LYS A 451 14.45 16.51 -6.54
CA LYS A 451 15.33 16.39 -5.36
C LYS A 451 16.76 15.95 -5.69
N VAL A 452 16.99 15.31 -6.84
CA VAL A 452 18.30 14.77 -7.27
C VAL A 452 18.49 15.02 -8.77
N SER A 453 19.67 15.52 -9.16
CA SER A 453 20.00 15.70 -10.59
C SER A 453 19.96 14.37 -11.32
N GLN A 454 19.35 14.38 -12.51
CA GLN A 454 19.20 13.22 -13.39
C GLN A 454 20.16 13.26 -14.58
N GLU A 455 21.13 14.18 -14.61
CA GLU A 455 21.98 14.47 -15.79
C GLU A 455 22.70 13.24 -16.38
N ASN A 456 22.97 12.22 -15.55
CA ASN A 456 23.65 11.00 -15.98
C ASN A 456 22.69 9.80 -16.14
N LEU A 457 21.38 10.01 -16.00
CA LEU A 457 20.41 8.91 -16.08
C LEU A 457 20.49 8.23 -17.45
N LEU A 458 20.62 9.00 -18.55
CA LEU A 458 20.76 8.42 -19.88
C LEU A 458 22.20 8.06 -20.30
N ASP A 459 23.22 8.32 -19.48
CA ASP A 459 24.60 7.92 -19.79
C ASP A 459 24.85 6.43 -19.56
N ASP A 460 24.07 5.81 -18.68
CA ASP A 460 24.02 4.36 -18.51
C ASP A 460 23.32 3.65 -19.69
N PHE A 461 22.82 4.37 -20.70
CA PHE A 461 22.09 3.81 -21.84
C PHE A 461 23.03 3.40 -22.99
N HIS A 462 22.97 2.13 -23.38
CA HIS A 462 23.29 1.72 -24.75
C HIS A 462 22.00 1.80 -25.58
N TRP A 463 21.77 2.95 -26.23
CA TRP A 463 20.66 3.16 -27.16
C TRP A 463 20.77 2.19 -28.37
N PRO A 464 19.66 1.58 -28.87
CA PRO A 464 18.26 1.95 -28.65
C PRO A 464 17.46 1.04 -27.71
N LEU A 465 16.91 1.64 -26.64
CA LEU A 465 15.88 1.04 -25.77
C LEU A 465 14.46 1.19 -26.34
N GLU A 466 14.29 1.93 -27.43
CA GLU A 466 12.98 2.27 -28.01
C GLU A 466 12.21 1.04 -28.46
N ASP A 467 12.88 0.10 -29.13
CA ASP A 467 12.30 -1.17 -29.54
C ASP A 467 11.99 -2.07 -28.33
N VAL A 468 12.84 -2.04 -27.30
CA VAL A 468 12.65 -2.79 -26.04
C VAL A 468 11.46 -2.25 -25.25
N VAL A 469 11.27 -0.95 -25.13
CA VAL A 469 10.13 -0.44 -24.33
C VAL A 469 8.83 -0.54 -25.14
N ARG A 470 8.90 -0.31 -26.47
CA ARG A 470 7.74 -0.37 -27.36
C ARG A 470 7.20 -1.79 -27.53
N THR A 471 8.05 -2.79 -27.72
CA THR A 471 7.61 -4.16 -27.99
C THR A 471 6.96 -4.80 -26.75
N TRP A 472 7.40 -4.39 -25.57
CA TRP A 472 7.05 -5.01 -24.30
C TRP A 472 5.93 -4.31 -23.55
N ASN A 473 5.53 -3.15 -24.05
CA ASN A 473 4.41 -2.42 -23.54
C ASN A 473 3.13 -2.88 -24.24
N VAL A 474 2.13 -3.31 -23.46
CA VAL A 474 0.79 -3.66 -23.95
C VAL A 474 0.12 -2.55 -24.76
N HIS A 475 0.55 -1.29 -24.59
CA HIS A 475 0.07 -0.15 -25.35
C HIS A 475 1.01 0.30 -26.48
N ARG A 476 2.12 -0.41 -26.74
CA ARG A 476 3.18 0.02 -27.67
C ARG A 476 3.69 1.45 -27.42
N ARG A 477 3.62 1.95 -26.18
CA ARG A 477 4.14 3.29 -25.87
C ARG A 477 5.65 3.28 -25.72
N THR A 478 6.29 4.27 -26.31
CA THR A 478 7.72 4.56 -26.18
C THR A 478 8.03 5.26 -24.85
N PRO A 479 9.30 5.28 -24.41
CA PRO A 479 9.77 6.13 -23.33
C PRO A 479 9.27 7.58 -23.45
N LEU A 480 9.34 8.13 -24.66
CA LEU A 480 8.94 9.49 -24.98
C LEU A 480 7.42 9.69 -24.80
N LEU A 481 6.61 8.73 -25.24
CA LEU A 481 5.14 8.77 -25.05
C LEU A 481 4.77 8.86 -23.56
N TYR A 482 5.40 8.06 -22.71
CA TYR A 482 5.17 8.11 -21.26
C TYR A 482 5.73 9.38 -20.61
N ALA A 483 6.93 9.82 -21.00
CA ALA A 483 7.53 11.04 -20.48
C ALA A 483 6.67 12.26 -20.82
N ALA A 484 6.13 12.30 -22.04
CA ALA A 484 5.19 13.31 -22.50
C ALA A 484 3.83 13.23 -21.80
N GLU A 485 3.29 12.03 -21.62
CA GLU A 485 2.05 11.78 -20.88
C GLU A 485 2.15 12.28 -19.42
N ARG A 486 3.32 12.14 -18.80
CA ARG A 486 3.49 12.40 -17.36
C ARG A 486 4.14 13.74 -17.04
N GLY A 487 4.54 14.50 -18.06
CA GLY A 487 5.07 15.85 -17.93
C GLY A 487 6.55 15.92 -17.57
N HIS A 488 7.39 14.97 -18.01
CA HIS A 488 8.81 14.91 -17.64
C HIS A 488 9.67 15.68 -18.62
N GLU A 489 9.83 16.98 -18.36
CA GLU A 489 10.52 17.87 -19.29
C GLU A 489 11.98 17.49 -19.51
N THR A 490 12.72 17.17 -18.44
CA THR A 490 14.14 16.76 -18.54
C THR A 490 14.29 15.45 -19.30
N VAL A 491 13.52 14.42 -18.93
CA VAL A 491 13.53 13.12 -19.62
C VAL A 491 13.10 13.28 -21.08
N VAL A 492 12.11 14.13 -21.38
CA VAL A 492 11.73 14.44 -22.76
C VAL A 492 12.88 15.10 -23.50
N GLN A 493 13.50 16.15 -22.96
CA GLN A 493 14.63 16.83 -23.60
C GLN A 493 15.77 15.86 -23.89
N GLU A 494 16.13 15.04 -22.91
CA GLU A 494 17.24 14.10 -23.02
C GLU A 494 16.95 12.98 -24.02
N LEU A 495 15.71 12.45 -24.03
CA LEU A 495 15.26 11.50 -25.06
C LEU A 495 15.32 12.11 -26.47
N LEU A 496 14.91 13.37 -26.63
CA LEU A 496 14.97 14.06 -27.91
C LEU A 496 16.42 14.35 -28.35
N LEU A 497 17.31 14.70 -27.41
CA LEU A 497 18.76 14.85 -27.68
C LEU A 497 19.39 13.54 -28.16
N LYS A 498 18.90 12.39 -27.67
CA LYS A 498 19.31 11.05 -28.12
C LYS A 498 18.57 10.57 -29.38
N LYS A 499 17.83 11.46 -30.06
CA LYS A 499 17.09 11.22 -31.32
C LYS A 499 15.93 10.24 -31.20
N ALA A 500 15.21 10.25 -30.07
CA ALA A 500 13.96 9.53 -29.94
C ALA A 500 12.93 9.98 -30.98
N ASP A 501 12.22 9.05 -31.63
CA ASP A 501 11.25 9.37 -32.68
C ASP A 501 9.93 9.90 -32.07
N VAL A 502 9.67 11.19 -32.29
CA VAL A 502 8.49 11.92 -31.82
C VAL A 502 7.18 11.47 -32.47
N ASN A 503 7.28 10.82 -33.64
CA ASN A 503 6.14 10.42 -34.45
C ASN A 503 5.66 9.00 -34.16
N VAL A 504 6.35 8.26 -33.27
CA VAL A 504 5.88 6.93 -32.89
C VAL A 504 4.51 7.02 -32.24
N GLN A 505 3.59 6.23 -32.79
CA GLN A 505 2.23 6.10 -32.32
C GLN A 505 2.08 4.88 -31.44
N ASP A 506 1.28 5.02 -30.39
CA ASP A 506 0.85 3.91 -29.56
C ASP A 506 -0.29 3.11 -30.24
N ILE A 507 -0.83 2.09 -29.57
CA ILE A 507 -1.90 1.24 -30.13
C ILE A 507 -3.18 1.99 -30.50
N ILE A 508 -3.40 3.22 -29.99
CA ILE A 508 -4.57 4.03 -30.33
C ILE A 508 -4.24 5.13 -31.34
N GLY A 509 -3.05 5.11 -31.95
CA GLY A 509 -2.61 6.12 -32.91
C GLY A 509 -2.10 7.42 -32.28
N ALA A 510 -1.92 7.47 -30.96
CA ALA A 510 -1.53 8.68 -30.25
C ALA A 510 -0.01 8.82 -30.17
N THR A 511 0.50 10.01 -30.48
CA THR A 511 1.92 10.39 -30.34
C THR A 511 2.21 11.06 -29.00
N ALA A 512 3.48 11.33 -28.69
CA ALA A 512 3.88 12.00 -27.45
C ALA A 512 3.11 13.32 -27.21
N LEU A 513 2.90 14.09 -28.27
CA LEU A 513 2.12 15.34 -28.22
C LEU A 513 0.64 15.10 -27.87
N HIS A 514 0.02 14.05 -28.42
CA HIS A 514 -1.37 13.70 -28.12
C HIS A 514 -1.58 13.40 -26.63
N TRP A 515 -0.57 12.88 -25.93
CA TRP A 515 -0.64 12.58 -24.50
C TRP A 515 -0.26 13.76 -23.60
N ALA A 516 0.63 14.65 -24.06
CA ALA A 516 1.05 15.85 -23.33
C ALA A 516 -0.03 16.95 -23.31
N ALA A 517 -0.74 17.15 -24.42
CA ALA A 517 -1.69 18.24 -24.60
C ALA A 517 -2.85 18.24 -23.59
N PRO A 518 -3.58 17.12 -23.42
CA PRO A 518 -4.75 17.09 -22.54
C PRO A 518 -4.39 17.24 -21.07
N ARG A 519 -3.12 17.05 -20.72
CA ARG A 519 -2.58 17.13 -19.35
C ARG A 519 -1.89 18.46 -19.04
N GLY A 520 -1.89 19.40 -20.00
CA GLY A 520 -1.39 20.75 -19.80
C GLY A 520 0.14 20.89 -19.78
N HIS A 521 0.88 19.91 -20.31
CA HIS A 521 2.35 19.93 -20.34
C HIS A 521 2.88 20.80 -21.50
N LYS A 522 2.68 22.13 -21.40
CA LYS A 522 2.93 23.11 -22.48
C LYS A 522 4.41 23.21 -22.92
N THR A 523 5.33 23.00 -22.00
CA THR A 523 6.78 23.02 -22.20
C THR A 523 7.26 21.88 -23.12
N ILE A 524 6.67 20.69 -22.99
CA ILE A 524 6.93 19.52 -23.85
C ILE A 524 6.57 19.78 -25.31
N TRP A 525 5.54 20.62 -25.53
CA TRP A 525 5.16 21.08 -26.87
C TRP A 525 6.28 21.87 -27.56
N GLY A 526 6.96 22.73 -26.80
CA GLY A 526 8.09 23.52 -27.30
C GLY A 526 9.25 22.63 -27.73
N TYR A 527 9.61 21.64 -26.92
CA TYR A 527 10.71 20.72 -27.22
C TYR A 527 10.44 19.87 -28.47
N ALA A 528 9.24 19.30 -28.59
CA ALA A 528 8.88 18.46 -29.73
C ALA A 528 8.81 19.23 -31.07
N ILE A 529 8.42 20.51 -31.06
CA ILE A 529 8.44 21.35 -32.27
C ILE A 529 9.86 21.79 -32.63
N SER A 530 10.70 22.11 -31.63
CA SER A 530 12.05 22.62 -31.87
C SER A 530 13.02 21.59 -32.46
N LEU A 531 12.79 20.30 -32.22
CA LEU A 531 13.65 19.18 -32.63
C LEU A 531 13.02 18.27 -33.69
N GLY A 532 11.79 18.57 -34.12
CA GLY A 532 11.05 17.81 -35.15
C GLY A 532 11.28 18.24 -36.60
N ASN A 533 12.31 19.05 -36.87
CA ASN A 533 12.73 19.49 -38.22
C ASN A 533 14.04 18.82 -38.65
#